data_AF-A0A1D7XS78-F1
#
_entry.id   AF-A0A1D7XS78-F1
#
_cell.length_a   1.000
_cell.length_b   1.000
_cell.length_c   1.000
_cell.angle_alpha   90.00
_cell.angle_beta   90.00
_cell.angle_gamma   90.00
#
_symmetry.space_group_name_H-M   'P 1'
#
loop_
_entity.id
_entity.type
_entity.pdbx_description
1 polymer ?
#
loop_
_entity_poly.entity_id
_entity_poly.type
_entity_poly.pdbx_seq_one_letter_code
_entity_poly.pdbx_strand_id
1 'polypeptide(L)'
;MTQKKDPNLIKWGVKYSISAALAGILCCVAPAVLFMFGLMGGVYAISFADFFYEEDGSSGTGAWILKILALCIGIYGVYKFRKKQNQCSIDPKRKKKNLILLSIIILILGIGLFLSLEKWSAWYFDEYIVPAQQKELNIKN
;
A
#
# COMPACT_ATOMS: atom_id res chain seq x y z
N MET A 1 -48.11 -28.73 19.81
CA MET A 1 -48.48 -27.46 19.16
C MET A 1 -47.55 -26.38 19.70
N THR A 2 -46.45 -26.10 19.00
CA THR A 2 -45.48 -25.08 19.42
C THR A 2 -46.09 -23.70 19.15
N GLN A 3 -46.46 -23.00 20.21
CA GLN A 3 -46.97 -21.62 20.19
C GLN A 3 -46.02 -20.72 19.39
N LYS A 4 -46.48 -20.25 18.22
CA LYS A 4 -45.75 -19.35 17.34
C LYS A 4 -45.82 -17.96 17.96
N LYS A 5 -44.85 -17.64 18.82
CA LYS A 5 -44.75 -16.33 19.49
C LYS A 5 -44.54 -15.26 18.43
N ASP A 6 -45.51 -14.35 18.30
CA ASP A 6 -45.46 -13.27 17.31
C ASP A 6 -44.12 -12.52 17.43
N PRO A 7 -43.38 -12.36 16.32
CA PRO A 7 -42.12 -11.63 16.38
C PRO A 7 -42.45 -10.18 16.74
N ASN A 8 -41.94 -9.73 17.88
CA ASN A 8 -42.10 -8.36 18.33
C ASN A 8 -41.38 -7.44 17.32
N LEU A 9 -42.15 -6.83 16.40
CA LEU A 9 -41.68 -6.07 15.24
C LEU A 9 -40.71 -4.95 15.63
N ILE A 10 -40.89 -4.36 16.81
CA ILE A 10 -40.00 -3.32 17.34
C ILE A 10 -38.64 -3.92 17.68
N LYS A 11 -38.60 -5.07 18.34
CA LYS A 11 -37.36 -5.76 18.71
C LYS A 11 -36.62 -6.31 17.50
N TRP A 12 -37.35 -6.65 16.43
CA TRP A 12 -36.79 -7.05 15.14
C TRP A 12 -36.25 -5.82 14.39
N GLY A 13 -37.05 -4.76 14.23
CA GLY A 13 -36.64 -3.51 13.57
C GLY A 13 -35.41 -2.87 14.21
N VAL A 14 -35.35 -2.79 15.54
CA VAL A 14 -34.18 -2.25 16.28
C VAL A 14 -32.91 -3.08 16.03
N LYS A 15 -33.03 -4.41 15.96
CA LYS A 15 -31.87 -5.27 15.66
C LYS A 15 -31.32 -5.01 14.26
N TYR A 16 -32.22 -4.91 13.26
CA TYR A 16 -31.82 -4.68 11.89
C TYR A 16 -31.33 -3.24 11.64
N SER A 17 -31.91 -2.25 12.31
CA SER A 17 -31.46 -0.86 12.23
C SER A 17 -30.08 -0.66 12.83
N ILE A 18 -29.78 -1.31 13.97
CA ILE A 18 -28.45 -1.26 14.58
C ILE A 18 -27.42 -1.96 13.69
N SER A 19 -27.75 -3.11 13.09
CA SER A 19 -26.83 -3.76 12.15
C SER A 19 -26.58 -2.92 10.90
N ALA A 20 -27.60 -2.25 10.37
CA ALA A 20 -27.45 -1.37 9.21
C ALA A 20 -26.64 -0.11 9.55
N ALA A 21 -26.85 0.47 10.73
CA ALA A 21 -26.08 1.62 11.22
C ALA A 21 -24.59 1.25 11.41
N LEU A 22 -24.30 0.10 12.01
CA LEU A 22 -22.93 -0.39 12.18
C LEU A 22 -22.25 -0.65 10.84
N ALA A 23 -22.95 -1.25 9.88
CA ALA A 23 -22.44 -1.47 8.54
C ALA A 23 -22.16 -0.14 7.82
N GLY A 24 -23.03 0.86 7.98
CA GLY A 24 -22.84 2.21 7.44
C GLY A 24 -21.62 2.91 8.05
N ILE A 25 -21.45 2.85 9.37
CA ILE A 25 -20.27 3.43 10.05
C ILE A 25 -18.99 2.76 9.57
N LEU A 26 -18.95 1.42 9.51
CA LEU A 26 -17.78 0.68 9.05
C LEU A 26 -17.46 0.95 7.57
N CYS A 27 -18.47 1.01 6.70
CA CYS A 27 -18.27 1.21 5.26
C CYS A 27 -17.92 2.66 4.89
N CYS A 28 -18.41 3.65 5.63
CA CYS A 28 -18.19 5.07 5.31
C CYS A 28 -17.08 5.74 6.13
N VAL A 29 -16.93 5.38 7.40
CA VAL A 29 -15.97 6.03 8.30
C VAL A 29 -14.60 5.37 8.22
N ALA A 30 -14.54 4.04 8.07
CA ALA A 30 -13.25 3.36 7.99
C ALA A 30 -12.40 3.84 6.79
N PRO A 31 -12.95 4.01 5.56
CA PRO A 31 -12.17 4.56 4.45
C PRO A 31 -11.72 6.00 4.71
N ALA A 32 -12.55 6.84 5.33
CA ALA A 32 -12.20 8.22 5.63
C ALA A 32 -11.05 8.30 6.66
N VAL A 33 -11.09 7.47 7.69
CA VAL A 33 -10.02 7.38 8.71
C VAL A 33 -8.74 6.82 8.09
N LEU A 34 -8.84 5.74 7.29
CA LEU A 34 -7.68 5.20 6.57
C LEU A 34 -7.06 6.24 5.62
N PHE A 35 -7.88 7.05 4.96
CA PHE A 35 -7.40 8.14 4.11
C PHE A 35 -6.65 9.21 4.91
N MET A 36 -7.21 9.67 6.04
CA MET A 36 -6.55 10.65 6.91
C MET A 36 -5.25 10.12 7.52
N PHE A 37 -5.23 8.84 7.95
CA PHE A 37 -3.98 8.19 8.39
C PHE A 37 -2.96 8.08 7.25
N GLY A 38 -3.42 7.80 6.03
CA GLY A 38 -2.57 7.79 4.84
C GLY A 38 -1.94 9.15 4.56
N LEU A 39 -2.72 10.22 4.62
CA LEU A 39 -2.22 11.59 4.44
C LEU A 39 -1.23 11.97 5.54
N MET A 40 -1.57 11.71 6.81
CA MET A 40 -0.67 11.98 7.94
C MET A 40 0.64 11.20 7.83
N GLY A 41 0.56 9.92 7.46
CA GLY A 41 1.73 9.08 7.20
C GLY A 41 2.57 9.60 6.04
N GLY A 42 1.94 10.12 4.99
CA GLY A 42 2.61 10.74 3.85
C GLY A 42 3.39 12.00 4.25
N VAL A 43 2.78 12.90 5.03
CA VAL A 43 3.46 14.10 5.56
C VAL A 43 4.63 13.71 6.45
N TYR A 44 4.43 12.72 7.34
CA TYR A 44 5.50 12.23 8.21
C TYR A 44 6.66 11.66 7.40
N ALA A 45 6.39 10.90 6.32
CA ALA A 45 7.42 10.33 5.46
C ALA A 45 8.28 11.40 4.77
N ILE A 46 7.72 12.56 4.41
CA ILE A 46 8.47 13.68 3.84
C ILE A 46 9.46 14.25 4.86
N SER A 47 9.10 14.31 6.15
CA SER A 47 10.03 14.74 7.20
C SER A 47 11.19 13.75 7.45
N PHE A 48 11.11 12.50 6.96
CA PHE A 48 12.24 11.58 6.95
C PHE A 48 13.06 11.62 5.67
N ALA A 49 12.70 12.45 4.68
CA ALA A 49 13.43 12.52 3.41
C ALA A 49 14.92 12.83 3.65
N ASP A 50 15.23 13.72 4.61
CA ASP A 50 16.60 14.07 5.00
C ASP A 50 17.40 12.89 5.58
N PHE A 51 16.74 11.85 6.07
CA PHE A 51 17.40 10.62 6.54
C PHE A 51 17.67 9.63 5.40
N PHE A 52 16.83 9.66 4.36
CA PHE A 52 16.91 8.74 3.22
C PHE A 52 17.78 9.28 2.09
N TYR A 53 17.89 10.61 1.94
CA TYR A 53 18.60 11.28 0.86
C TYR A 53 19.63 12.28 1.42
N GLU A 54 20.76 12.42 0.75
CA GLU A 54 21.75 13.48 1.05
C GLU A 54 21.30 14.83 0.47
N GLU A 55 21.91 15.94 0.91
CA GLU A 55 21.56 17.30 0.43
C GLU A 55 21.69 17.45 -1.09
N ASP A 56 22.55 16.65 -1.73
CA ASP A 56 22.73 16.61 -3.18
C ASP A 56 21.64 15.80 -3.92
N GLY A 57 20.64 15.26 -3.21
CA GLY A 57 19.61 14.37 -3.74
C GLY A 57 20.09 12.93 -3.99
N SER A 58 21.33 12.61 -3.61
CA SER A 58 21.89 11.26 -3.69
C SER A 58 21.24 10.32 -2.68
N SER A 59 21.27 9.01 -2.96
CA SER A 59 20.75 7.99 -2.03
C SER A 59 21.62 7.91 -0.77
N GLY A 60 21.14 8.49 0.32
CA GLY A 60 21.80 8.43 1.62
C GLY A 60 21.79 7.03 2.24
N THR A 61 22.40 6.91 3.42
CA THR A 61 22.54 5.63 4.13
C THR A 61 21.18 4.99 4.44
N GLY A 62 20.16 5.79 4.77
CA GLY A 62 18.80 5.30 5.01
C GLY A 62 18.18 4.63 3.79
N ALA A 63 18.35 5.20 2.58
CA ALA A 63 17.77 4.63 1.36
C ALA A 63 18.39 3.28 1.01
N TRP A 64 19.68 3.11 1.26
CA TRP A 64 20.37 1.83 1.11
C TRP A 64 19.84 0.77 2.08
N ILE A 65 19.59 1.13 3.34
CA ILE A 65 19.00 0.22 4.33
C ILE A 65 17.61 -0.24 3.88
N LEU A 66 16.77 0.68 3.38
CA LEU A 66 15.44 0.32 2.85
C LEU A 66 15.53 -0.61 1.64
N LYS A 67 16.45 -0.36 0.71
CA LYS A 67 16.66 -1.22 -0.47
C LYS A 67 17.09 -2.63 -0.06
N ILE A 68 18.01 -2.75 0.92
CA ILE A 68 18.44 -4.04 1.47
C ILE A 68 17.27 -4.75 2.14
N LEU A 69 16.50 -4.05 2.98
CA LEU A 69 15.34 -4.61 3.66
C LEU A 69 14.28 -5.11 2.66
N ALA A 70 13.98 -4.31 1.63
CA ALA A 70 13.06 -4.68 0.56
C ALA A 70 13.54 -5.94 -0.20
N LEU A 71 14.85 -6.02 -0.49
CA LEU A 71 15.46 -7.20 -1.11
C LEU A 71 15.32 -8.43 -0.22
N CYS A 72 15.58 -8.30 1.09
CA CYS A 72 15.39 -9.39 2.05
C CYS A 72 13.93 -9.89 2.10
N ILE A 73 12.96 -8.98 2.09
CA ILE A 73 11.53 -9.32 2.07
C ILE A 73 11.17 -10.04 0.77
N GLY A 74 11.65 -9.56 -0.38
CA GLY A 74 11.45 -10.20 -1.68
C GLY A 74 12.00 -11.63 -1.71
N ILE A 75 13.24 -11.82 -1.26
CA ILE A 75 13.88 -13.14 -1.17
C ILE A 75 13.10 -14.05 -0.21
N TYR A 76 12.68 -13.54 0.95
CA TYR A 76 11.89 -14.29 1.92
C TYR A 76 10.54 -14.73 1.33
N GLY A 77 9.86 -13.86 0.58
CA GLY A 77 8.63 -14.17 -0.13
C GLY A 77 8.80 -15.33 -1.12
N VAL A 78 9.84 -15.27 -1.95
CA VAL A 78 10.18 -16.34 -2.90
C VAL A 78 10.54 -17.64 -2.17
N TYR A 79 11.31 -17.57 -1.09
CA TYR A 79 11.67 -18.73 -0.27
C TYR A 79 10.43 -19.40 0.34
N LYS A 80 9.52 -18.62 0.94
CA LYS A 80 8.29 -19.11 1.54
C LYS A 80 7.38 -19.77 0.49
N PHE A 81 7.30 -19.18 -0.70
CA PHE A 81 6.56 -19.75 -1.83
C PHE A 81 7.16 -21.08 -2.30
N ARG A 82 8.49 -21.14 -2.44
CA ARG A 82 9.21 -22.39 -2.76
C ARG A 82 8.97 -23.47 -1.70
N LYS A 83 9.02 -23.12 -0.42
CA LYS A 83 8.73 -24.04 0.69
C LYS A 83 7.30 -24.58 0.60
N LYS A 84 6.31 -23.73 0.32
CA LYS A 84 4.91 -24.14 0.15
C LYS A 84 4.73 -25.08 -1.04
N GLN A 85 5.39 -24.80 -2.17
CA GLN A 85 5.38 -25.70 -3.34
C GLN A 85 6.11 -27.03 -3.13
N ASN A 86 7.02 -27.15 -2.15
CA ASN A 86 7.66 -28.42 -1.80
C ASN A 86 6.74 -29.36 -1.00
N GLN A 87 5.67 -28.85 -0.42
CA GLN A 87 4.72 -29.65 0.37
C GLN A 87 3.61 -30.27 -0.50
N CYS A 88 3.48 -29.84 -1.75
CA CYS A 88 2.48 -30.35 -2.68
C CYS A 88 3.12 -31.31 -3.69
N SER A 89 2.41 -32.40 -4.03
CA SER A 89 2.77 -33.31 -5.12
C SER A 89 2.47 -32.65 -6.48
N ILE A 90 3.32 -31.70 -6.88
CA ILE A 90 3.23 -30.98 -8.16
C ILE A 90 4.37 -31.44 -9.07
N ASP A 91 4.08 -31.59 -10.36
CA ASP A 91 5.07 -31.88 -11.39
C ASP A 91 6.28 -30.91 -11.31
N PRO A 92 7.53 -31.43 -11.30
CA PRO A 92 8.74 -30.61 -11.11
C PRO A 92 8.97 -29.59 -12.22
N LYS A 93 8.50 -29.83 -13.46
CA LYS A 93 8.60 -28.87 -14.58
C LYS A 93 7.62 -27.71 -14.38
N ARG A 94 6.39 -27.99 -13.94
CA ARG A 94 5.37 -26.95 -13.64
C ARG A 94 5.80 -26.07 -12.47
N LYS A 95 6.43 -26.66 -11.46
CA LYS A 95 6.98 -25.97 -10.29
C LYS A 95 8.01 -24.90 -10.66
N LYS A 96 8.99 -25.25 -11.51
CA LYS A 96 10.01 -24.29 -11.99
C LYS A 96 9.38 -23.14 -12.77
N LYS A 97 8.45 -23.44 -13.68
CA LYS A 97 7.73 -22.43 -14.47
C LYS A 97 6.96 -21.45 -13.57
N ASN A 98 6.28 -21.94 -12.54
CA ASN A 98 5.50 -21.09 -11.65
C ASN A 98 6.38 -20.20 -10.75
N LEU A 99 7.54 -20.70 -10.33
CA LEU A 99 8.50 -19.90 -9.55
C LEU A 99 9.16 -18.81 -10.41
N ILE A 100 9.52 -19.13 -11.66
CA ILE A 100 10.02 -18.15 -12.63
C ILE A 100 8.95 -17.08 -12.90
N LEU A 101 7.71 -17.50 -13.17
CA LEU A 101 6.60 -16.58 -13.43
C LEU A 101 6.37 -15.63 -12.25
N LEU A 102 6.34 -16.15 -11.02
CA LEU A 102 6.22 -15.32 -9.81
C LEU A 102 7.36 -14.29 -9.73
N SER A 103 8.60 -14.72 -9.93
CA SER A 103 9.76 -13.83 -9.86
C SER A 103 9.71 -12.72 -10.92
N ILE A 104 9.30 -13.05 -12.15
CA ILE A 104 9.15 -12.08 -13.23
C ILE A 104 8.06 -11.08 -12.90
N ILE A 105 6.91 -11.53 -12.41
CA ILE A 105 5.80 -10.65 -12.02
C ILE A 105 6.23 -9.68 -10.91
N ILE A 106 6.91 -10.17 -9.87
CA ILE A 106 7.41 -9.32 -8.78
C ILE A 106 8.37 -8.26 -9.33
N LEU A 107 9.27 -8.64 -10.24
CA LEU A 107 10.24 -7.73 -10.83
C LEU A 107 9.58 -6.68 -11.71
N ILE A 108 8.68 -7.09 -12.61
CA ILE A 108 7.96 -6.17 -13.50
C ILE A 108 7.07 -5.22 -12.70
N LEU A 109 6.32 -5.71 -11.71
CA LEU A 109 5.47 -4.86 -10.88
C LEU A 109 6.31 -3.92 -10.01
N GLY A 110 7.38 -4.41 -9.39
CA GLY A 110 8.25 -3.60 -8.54
C GLY A 110 8.91 -2.46 -9.30
N ILE A 111 9.59 -2.78 -10.40
CA ILE A 111 10.27 -1.78 -11.23
C ILE A 111 9.26 -0.88 -11.95
N GLY A 112 8.20 -1.46 -12.50
CA GLY A 112 7.17 -0.72 -13.21
C GLY A 112 6.48 0.30 -12.31
N LEU A 113 6.04 -0.10 -11.12
CA LEU A 113 5.43 0.81 -10.16
C LEU A 113 6.42 1.89 -9.71
N PHE A 114 7.67 1.53 -9.42
CA PHE A 114 8.68 2.49 -9.01
C PHE A 114 8.90 3.59 -10.06
N LEU A 115 9.18 3.20 -11.31
CA LEU A 115 9.44 4.15 -12.41
C LEU A 115 8.19 4.98 -12.75
N SER A 116 7.01 4.37 -12.71
CA SER A 116 5.77 5.11 -12.94
C SER A 116 5.54 6.17 -11.88
N LEU A 117 5.67 5.82 -10.60
CA LEU A 117 5.47 6.77 -9.49
C LEU A 117 6.53 7.87 -9.49
N GLU A 118 7.79 7.53 -9.74
CA GLU A 118 8.88 8.50 -9.82
C GLU A 118 8.64 9.52 -10.94
N LYS A 119 8.35 9.06 -12.17
CA LYS A 119 8.05 9.97 -13.28
C LYS A 119 6.84 10.85 -13.03
N TRP A 120 5.77 10.28 -12.48
CA TRP A 120 4.53 11.02 -12.24
C TRP A 120 4.70 12.07 -11.15
N SER A 121 5.40 11.71 -10.06
CA SER A 121 5.70 12.65 -8.99
C SER A 121 6.62 13.77 -9.49
N ALA A 122 7.72 13.45 -10.18
CA ALA A 122 8.62 14.45 -10.74
C ALA A 122 7.89 15.46 -11.64
N TRP A 123 7.08 14.95 -12.58
CA TRP A 123 6.27 15.82 -13.45
C TRP A 123 5.31 16.72 -12.65
N TYR A 124 4.65 16.19 -11.63
CA TYR A 124 3.74 16.97 -10.78
C TYR A 124 4.48 18.07 -9.99
N PHE A 125 5.66 17.75 -9.45
CA PHE A 125 6.47 18.72 -8.71
C PHE A 125 6.98 19.84 -9.61
N ASP A 126 7.51 19.50 -10.79
CA ASP A 126 8.05 20.47 -11.75
C ASP A 126 6.97 21.41 -12.29
N GLU A 127 5.78 20.90 -12.59
CA GLU A 127 4.70 21.69 -13.22
C GLU A 127 3.95 22.58 -12.21
N TYR A 128 3.74 22.12 -10.97
CA TYR A 128 2.84 22.80 -10.03
C TYR A 128 3.55 23.34 -8.78
N ILE A 129 4.53 22.63 -8.23
CA ILE A 129 5.10 22.95 -6.91
C ILE A 129 6.28 23.90 -7.03
N VAL A 130 7.26 23.58 -7.87
CA VAL A 130 8.46 24.41 -8.11
C VAL A 130 8.10 25.83 -8.55
N PRO A 131 7.22 26.05 -9.57
CA PRO A 131 6.89 27.42 -10.00
C PRO A 131 6.08 28.19 -8.95
N ALA A 132 5.33 27.52 -8.08
CA ALA A 132 4.66 28.16 -6.95
C ALA A 132 5.68 28.60 -5.90
N GLN A 133 6.63 27.73 -5.53
CA GLN A 133 7.72 28.06 -4.59
C GLN A 133 8.59 29.21 -5.10
N GLN A 134 8.94 29.22 -6.38
CA GLN A 134 9.76 30.31 -6.97
C GLN A 134 9.05 31.67 -6.88
N LYS A 135 7.72 31.71 -7.07
CA LYS A 135 6.92 32.93 -6.90
C LYS A 135 6.88 33.40 -5.45
N GLU A 136 6.75 32.49 -4.50
CA GLU A 136 6.70 32.81 -3.06
C GLU A 136 8.05 33.28 -2.51
N LEU A 137 9.14 32.61 -2.89
CA LEU A 137 10.50 32.96 -2.48
C LEU A 137 11.10 34.12 -3.28
N ASN A 138 10.36 34.64 -4.27
CA ASN A 138 10.78 35.73 -5.16
C ASN A 138 12.13 35.42 -5.86
N ILE A 139 12.40 34.14 -6.07
CA ILE A 139 13.58 33.66 -6.79
C ILE A 139 13.26 33.86 -8.27
N LYS A 140 13.73 34.98 -8.82
CA LYS A 140 13.69 35.20 -10.27
C LYS A 140 14.67 34.22 -10.92
N ASN A 141 14.16 33.38 -11.82
CA ASN A 141 14.97 32.67 -12.81
C ASN A 141 15.85 33.66 -13.58
#